data_AF-A0A8S9ZCY2-F1
#
_entry.id   AF-A0A8S9ZCY2-F1
#
_cell.length_a   1.000
_cell.length_b   1.000
_cell.length_c   1.000
_cell.angle_alpha   90.00
_cell.angle_beta   90.00
_cell.angle_gamma   90.00
#
_symmetry.space_group_name_H-M   'P 1'
#
loop_
_entity.id
_entity.type
_entity.pdbx_description
1 polymer ?
#
loop_
_entity_poly.entity_id
_entity_poly.type
_entity_poly.pdbx_seq_one_letter_code
_entity_poly.pdbx_strand_id
1 'polypeptide(L)'
;MENGVPDDGQPCTSQSFQSHSRTTNSQVSLLESEIKRRKTTYDFQSKMRDEQRRANQGLLSEDRIDEIFMQVQEQGENLNEVESLRTIKADAQVVQQLIQLSTTELDKLRGETARLLDIDLLITRILHQLQKETEDTEFSVSKELVNVTRHLRSFYKSQRSQTDELDYYKFVLNPNSFGETVENMFYISFLVKDGKIGLKMDKSTGCPKIVKAEKTMQQSQMERVQVLSNFDYSTWRSLVKKLQIKVKNYITTLLEKMPKKFQGENTKATASRARKADAKAAEKERQDREKEDALWADDDKNVMKKIQRKNEQELKRQQQLDRKSENQKAYEQEMALTSKPVSSKASTPAKVTQAQIERDKQKQEMARKELEQQRLLEKQKIISEQPELVENINRLQIEGDSATTVDEAIHLLRGSTDDASSSIQDLHPEKRLKAAYTAFEENRLPKLKEEHPTLRLSQLKQLLKKEWQKSADNPLNQKIMNIIK
;
A
#
# COMPACT_ATOMS: atom_id res chain seq x y z
N MET A 1 -20.88 95.95 46.21
CA MET A 1 -19.87 95.62 45.19
C MET A 1 -20.60 95.72 43.86
N GLU A 2 -20.96 96.93 43.43
CA GLU A 2 -20.06 97.91 42.79
C GLU A 2 -19.48 97.35 41.48
N ASN A 3 -19.59 97.98 40.31
CA ASN A 3 -20.29 99.16 39.78
C ASN A 3 -20.33 98.87 38.25
N GLY A 4 -21.44 98.96 37.52
CA GLY A 4 -21.99 100.20 36.96
C GLY A 4 -21.26 100.58 35.65
N VAL A 5 -21.73 100.26 34.42
CA VAL A 5 -22.82 100.92 33.63
C VAL A 5 -22.28 102.17 32.86
N PRO A 6 -22.76 102.54 31.65
CA PRO A 6 -22.44 101.97 30.33
C PRO A 6 -22.34 103.10 29.23
N ASP A 7 -22.70 102.78 27.98
CA ASP A 7 -23.55 103.61 27.08
C ASP A 7 -22.94 104.19 25.78
N ASP A 8 -23.85 104.28 24.81
CA ASP A 8 -23.79 104.34 23.36
C ASP A 8 -23.01 105.49 22.68
N GLY A 9 -22.64 105.25 21.42
CA GLY A 9 -22.28 106.31 20.48
C GLY A 9 -21.84 105.83 19.08
N GLN A 10 -22.75 105.79 18.11
CA GLN A 10 -22.45 106.11 16.70
C GLN A 10 -22.74 107.62 16.47
N PRO A 11 -22.23 108.36 15.44
CA PRO A 11 -21.98 107.93 14.04
C PRO A 11 -20.86 108.68 13.22
N CYS A 12 -20.76 108.37 11.90
CA CYS A 12 -20.27 109.18 10.74
C CYS A 12 -18.75 109.53 10.64
N THR A 13 -18.01 109.58 9.51
CA THR A 13 -18.24 109.68 8.05
C THR A 13 -16.89 109.66 7.28
N SER A 14 -16.94 109.47 5.95
CA SER A 14 -15.93 109.84 4.90
C SER A 14 -14.69 108.92 4.73
N GLN A 15 -14.18 108.57 3.54
CA GLN A 15 -14.32 109.09 2.18
C GLN A 15 -13.75 108.07 1.16
N SER A 16 -14.50 107.83 0.07
CA SER A 16 -14.08 107.61 -1.33
C SER A 16 -12.59 107.35 -1.64
N PHE A 17 -12.28 106.28 -2.40
CA PHE A 17 -11.68 106.40 -3.76
C PHE A 17 -11.93 105.13 -4.59
N GLN A 18 -12.64 105.30 -5.70
CA GLN A 18 -12.86 104.30 -6.75
C GLN A 18 -11.60 104.13 -7.63
N SER A 19 -11.61 103.03 -8.40
CA SER A 19 -10.98 102.82 -9.74
C SER A 19 -9.77 101.85 -9.73
N HIS A 20 -9.61 100.82 -10.56
CA HIS A 20 -10.22 100.40 -11.82
C HIS A 20 -10.26 98.86 -11.91
N SER A 21 -11.42 98.24 -12.13
CA SER A 21 -11.52 96.89 -12.72
C SER A 21 -12.24 96.99 -14.05
N ARG A 22 -11.51 96.84 -15.15
CA ARG A 22 -12.10 96.43 -16.43
C ARG A 22 -11.26 95.29 -17.00
N THR A 23 -11.26 94.17 -16.29
CA THR A 23 -10.99 92.87 -16.91
C THR A 23 -12.09 92.67 -17.95
N THR A 24 -11.73 92.55 -19.23
CA THR A 24 -12.73 92.39 -20.30
C THR A 24 -13.44 91.04 -20.13
N ASN A 25 -14.72 90.94 -20.51
CA ASN A 25 -15.47 89.67 -20.42
C ASN A 25 -14.73 88.49 -21.11
N SER A 26 -13.89 88.78 -22.11
CA SER A 26 -13.00 87.80 -22.74
C SER A 26 -11.91 87.29 -21.79
N GLN A 27 -11.22 88.18 -21.04
CA GLN A 27 -10.22 87.80 -20.04
C GLN A 27 -10.84 87.05 -18.85
N VAL A 28 -12.06 87.42 -18.44
CA VAL A 28 -12.80 86.69 -17.39
C VAL A 28 -13.19 85.29 -17.88
N SER A 29 -13.71 85.15 -19.10
CA SER A 29 -14.03 83.84 -19.69
C SER A 29 -12.80 82.96 -19.88
N LEU A 30 -11.66 83.55 -20.28
CA LEU A 30 -10.41 82.82 -20.43
C LEU A 30 -9.89 82.33 -19.06
N LEU A 31 -9.93 83.18 -18.03
CA LEU A 31 -9.60 82.80 -16.66
C LEU A 31 -10.57 81.76 -16.08
N GLU A 32 -11.87 81.84 -16.36
CA GLU A 32 -12.85 80.82 -15.95
C GLU A 32 -12.58 79.47 -16.64
N SER A 33 -12.22 79.48 -17.93
CA SER A 33 -11.84 78.27 -18.66
C SER A 33 -10.53 77.66 -18.15
N GLU A 34 -9.56 78.51 -17.77
CA GLU A 34 -8.29 78.12 -17.16
C GLU A 34 -8.50 77.53 -15.75
N ILE A 35 -9.35 78.15 -14.93
CA ILE A 35 -9.73 77.65 -13.61
C ILE A 35 -10.46 76.31 -13.74
N LYS A 36 -11.35 76.17 -14.72
CA LYS A 36 -12.07 74.92 -14.97
C LYS A 36 -11.12 73.80 -15.37
N ARG A 37 -10.13 74.08 -16.24
CA ARG A 37 -9.06 73.13 -16.61
C ARG A 37 -8.18 72.75 -15.42
N ARG A 38 -7.75 73.73 -14.62
CA ARG A 38 -6.91 73.45 -13.43
C ARG A 38 -7.66 72.63 -12.38
N LYS A 39 -8.96 72.85 -12.23
CA LYS A 39 -9.80 72.07 -11.32
C LYS A 39 -9.94 70.63 -11.80
N THR A 40 -10.14 70.40 -13.11
CA THR A 40 -10.22 69.03 -13.66
C THR A 40 -8.90 68.29 -13.55
N THR A 41 -7.76 68.95 -13.83
CA THR A 41 -6.43 68.35 -13.66
C THR A 41 -6.12 68.03 -12.19
N TYR A 42 -6.51 68.90 -11.25
CA TYR A 42 -6.33 68.64 -9.81
C TYR A 42 -7.19 67.48 -9.32
N ASP A 43 -8.47 67.44 -9.73
CA ASP A 43 -9.38 66.35 -9.39
C ASP A 43 -8.88 65.01 -9.96
N PHE A 44 -8.30 65.02 -11.17
CA PHE A 44 -7.64 63.87 -11.77
C PHE A 44 -6.42 63.40 -10.96
N GLN A 45 -5.50 64.31 -10.62
CA GLN A 45 -4.31 63.99 -9.80
C GLN A 45 -4.67 63.51 -8.38
N SER A 46 -5.79 63.98 -7.82
CA SER A 46 -6.29 63.49 -6.54
C SER A 46 -6.80 62.05 -6.66
N LYS A 47 -7.62 61.75 -7.69
CA LYS A 47 -8.11 60.40 -7.96
C LYS A 47 -6.97 59.41 -8.24
N MET A 48 -5.95 59.83 -9.00
CA MET A 48 -4.75 59.02 -9.25
C MET A 48 -3.98 58.72 -7.96
N ARG A 49 -3.78 59.71 -7.06
CA ARG A 49 -3.14 59.48 -5.76
C ARG A 49 -3.94 58.57 -4.84
N ASP A 50 -5.26 58.63 -4.92
CA ASP A 50 -6.14 57.76 -4.14
C ASP A 50 -6.13 56.33 -4.67
N GLU A 51 -6.12 56.13 -5.99
CA GLU A 51 -5.95 54.79 -6.58
C GLU A 51 -4.55 54.23 -6.36
N GLN A 52 -3.48 55.03 -6.40
CA GLN A 52 -2.13 54.60 -6.01
C GLN A 52 -2.10 54.13 -4.54
N ARG A 53 -2.84 54.80 -3.65
CA ARG A 53 -2.99 54.37 -2.26
C ARG A 53 -3.77 53.06 -2.14
N ARG A 54 -4.78 52.83 -2.97
CA ARG A 54 -5.52 51.55 -3.05
C ARG A 54 -4.67 50.44 -3.66
N ALA A 55 -3.75 50.75 -4.57
CA ALA A 55 -2.72 49.84 -5.09
C ALA A 55 -1.84 49.31 -3.98
N ASN A 56 -1.34 50.23 -3.15
CA ASN A 56 -0.51 49.89 -2.00
C ASN A 56 -1.28 49.08 -0.93
N GLN A 57 -2.61 49.06 -0.99
CA GLN A 57 -3.48 48.24 -0.14
C GLN A 57 -3.96 46.94 -0.83
N GLY A 58 -3.54 46.67 -2.08
CA GLY A 58 -3.89 45.46 -2.83
C GLY A 58 -5.32 45.43 -3.39
N LEU A 59 -6.01 46.59 -3.44
CA LEU A 59 -7.43 46.72 -3.83
C LEU A 59 -7.60 47.40 -5.21
N LEU A 60 -6.76 47.02 -6.18
CA LEU A 60 -6.76 47.61 -7.51
C LEU A 60 -7.73 46.87 -8.47
N SER A 61 -8.83 47.51 -8.83
CA SER A 61 -9.85 46.98 -9.75
C SER A 61 -9.47 47.30 -11.22
N GLU A 62 -9.53 46.30 -12.11
CA GLU A 62 -9.26 46.46 -13.56
C GLU A 62 -10.23 47.47 -14.17
N ASP A 63 -11.52 47.28 -13.91
CA ASP A 63 -12.61 48.11 -14.41
C ASP A 63 -12.42 49.59 -14.08
N ARG A 64 -11.84 49.88 -12.91
CA ARG A 64 -11.61 51.26 -12.44
C ARG A 64 -10.38 51.89 -13.05
N ILE A 65 -9.34 51.11 -13.36
CA ILE A 65 -8.17 51.58 -14.12
C ILE A 65 -8.56 51.85 -15.57
N ASP A 66 -9.41 51.01 -16.15
CA ASP A 66 -9.95 51.19 -17.50
C ASP A 66 -10.90 52.41 -17.59
N GLU A 67 -11.70 52.66 -16.56
CA GLU A 67 -12.55 53.86 -16.46
C GLU A 67 -11.71 55.16 -16.38
N ILE A 68 -10.62 55.14 -15.62
CA ILE A 68 -9.69 56.27 -15.53
C ILE A 68 -8.93 56.45 -16.85
N PHE A 69 -8.51 55.36 -17.50
CA PHE A 69 -7.85 55.40 -18.81
C PHE A 69 -8.74 56.05 -19.88
N MET A 70 -10.02 55.68 -19.93
CA MET A 70 -11.01 56.27 -20.83
C MET A 70 -11.20 57.78 -20.60
N GLN A 71 -11.29 58.21 -19.33
CA GLN A 71 -11.43 59.63 -18.98
C GLN A 71 -10.18 60.46 -19.33
N VAL A 72 -8.98 59.90 -19.16
CA VAL A 72 -7.71 60.57 -19.51
C VAL A 72 -7.53 60.70 -21.02
N GLN A 73 -7.95 59.68 -21.78
CA GLN A 73 -7.91 59.69 -23.23
C GLN A 73 -8.86 60.73 -23.84
N GLU A 74 -10.03 60.96 -23.23
CA GLU A 74 -10.96 62.03 -23.63
C GLU A 74 -10.45 63.46 -23.30
N GLN A 75 -9.64 63.62 -22.25
CA GLN A 75 -9.14 64.94 -21.81
C GLN A 75 -7.76 65.31 -22.36
N GLY A 76 -7.06 64.39 -23.03
CA GLY A 76 -5.78 64.66 -23.72
C GLY A 76 -4.57 64.87 -22.79
N GLU A 77 -4.58 64.26 -21.60
CA GLU A 77 -3.48 64.31 -20.63
C GLU A 77 -2.54 63.08 -20.71
N ASN A 78 -1.44 63.10 -19.96
CA ASN A 78 -0.28 62.20 -20.09
C ASN A 78 -0.61 60.72 -19.71
N LEU A 79 -0.56 59.82 -20.70
CA LEU A 79 -0.95 58.39 -20.57
C LEU A 79 0.05 57.52 -19.79
N ASN A 80 1.30 57.96 -19.63
CA ASN A 80 2.39 57.14 -19.05
C ASN A 80 2.14 56.74 -17.58
N GLU A 81 1.43 57.57 -16.81
CA GLU A 81 1.13 57.28 -15.41
C GLU A 81 0.09 56.16 -15.25
N VAL A 82 -0.87 56.07 -16.19
CA VAL A 82 -1.89 55.01 -16.18
C VAL A 82 -1.29 53.67 -16.62
N GLU A 83 -0.34 53.69 -17.55
CA GLU A 83 0.40 52.50 -17.98
C GLU A 83 1.35 51.96 -16.88
N SER A 84 1.92 52.87 -16.09
CA SER A 84 2.68 52.53 -14.88
C SER A 84 1.82 51.82 -13.83
N LEU A 85 0.56 52.25 -13.66
CA LEU A 85 -0.41 51.58 -12.78
C LEU A 85 -0.79 50.17 -13.26
N ARG A 86 -0.98 49.96 -14.58
CA ARG A 86 -1.19 48.61 -15.13
C ARG A 86 0.00 47.70 -14.84
N THR A 87 1.22 48.21 -14.99
CA THR A 87 2.45 47.46 -14.73
C THR A 87 2.58 47.07 -13.26
N ILE A 88 2.36 48.02 -12.33
CA ILE A 88 2.37 47.77 -10.88
C ILE A 88 1.31 46.73 -10.48
N LYS A 89 0.14 46.73 -11.13
CA LYS A 89 -0.90 45.73 -10.90
C LYS A 89 -0.48 44.34 -11.35
N ALA A 90 0.10 44.24 -12.55
CA ALA A 90 0.58 42.96 -13.08
C ALA A 90 1.65 42.35 -12.15
N ASP A 91 2.59 43.18 -11.68
CA ASP A 91 3.61 42.76 -10.71
C ASP A 91 2.98 42.31 -9.38
N ALA A 92 2.00 43.06 -8.86
CA ALA A 92 1.29 42.68 -7.63
C ALA A 92 0.53 41.34 -7.79
N GLN A 93 -0.05 41.08 -8.95
CA GLN A 93 -0.74 39.82 -9.24
C GLN A 93 0.24 38.64 -9.32
N VAL A 94 1.41 38.82 -9.93
CA VAL A 94 2.48 37.82 -9.95
C VAL A 94 2.96 37.50 -8.54
N VAL A 95 3.17 38.52 -7.69
CA VAL A 95 3.55 38.33 -6.29
C VAL A 95 2.47 37.56 -5.52
N GLN A 96 1.20 37.88 -5.73
CA GLN A 96 0.09 37.18 -5.09
C GLN A 96 0.01 35.71 -5.51
N GLN A 97 0.25 35.43 -6.80
CA GLN A 97 0.31 34.07 -7.33
C GLN A 97 1.50 33.27 -6.74
N LEU A 98 2.67 33.90 -6.60
CA LEU A 98 3.84 33.31 -5.93
C LEU A 98 3.59 32.99 -4.47
N ILE A 99 2.95 33.90 -3.73
CA ILE A 99 2.55 33.67 -2.34
C ILE A 99 1.63 32.44 -2.26
N GLN A 100 0.63 32.37 -3.15
CA GLN A 100 -0.32 31.25 -3.15
C GLN A 100 0.34 29.91 -3.51
N LEU A 101 1.32 29.90 -4.43
CA LEU A 101 2.12 28.71 -4.69
C LEU A 101 2.91 28.28 -3.46
N SER A 102 3.61 29.21 -2.79
CA SER A 102 4.41 28.91 -1.60
C SER A 102 3.57 28.38 -0.42
N THR A 103 2.37 28.91 -0.21
CA THR A 103 1.48 28.42 0.87
C THR A 103 0.98 27.01 0.58
N THR A 104 0.64 26.69 -0.68
CA THR A 104 0.23 25.33 -1.04
C THR A 104 1.35 24.29 -0.90
N GLU A 105 2.61 24.67 -1.17
CA GLU A 105 3.76 23.80 -0.93
C GLU A 105 4.00 23.55 0.56
N LEU A 106 3.85 24.59 1.39
CA LEU A 106 3.94 24.45 2.85
C LEU A 106 2.84 23.53 3.41
N ASP A 107 1.62 23.61 2.89
CA ASP A 107 0.52 22.74 3.31
C ASP A 107 0.77 21.26 2.93
N LYS A 108 1.37 21.00 1.76
CA LYS A 108 1.80 19.65 1.35
C LYS A 108 2.85 19.07 2.30
N LEU A 109 3.90 19.85 2.60
CA LEU A 109 4.97 19.45 3.53
C LEU A 109 4.42 19.18 4.94
N ARG A 110 3.46 19.99 5.39
CA ARG A 110 2.78 19.79 6.68
C ARG A 110 1.97 18.49 6.70
N GLY A 111 1.25 18.18 5.62
CA GLY A 111 0.52 16.93 5.47
C GLY A 111 1.44 15.70 5.44
N GLU A 112 2.58 15.80 4.78
CA GLU A 112 3.59 14.73 4.75
C GLU A 112 4.23 14.52 6.13
N THR A 113 4.52 15.60 6.85
CA THR A 113 5.02 15.55 8.23
C THR A 113 4.02 14.85 9.17
N ALA A 114 2.72 15.12 9.03
CA ALA A 114 1.67 14.45 9.82
C ALA A 114 1.61 12.93 9.52
N ARG A 115 1.72 12.54 8.26
CA ARG A 115 1.78 11.12 7.86
C ARG A 115 3.01 10.41 8.44
N LEU A 116 4.17 11.08 8.42
CA LEU A 116 5.40 10.54 9.02
C LEU A 116 5.25 10.35 10.52
N LEU A 117 4.61 11.30 11.22
CA LEU A 117 4.33 11.18 12.66
C LEU A 117 3.39 9.99 12.98
N ASP A 118 2.36 9.77 12.15
CA ASP A 118 1.45 8.63 12.30
C ASP A 118 2.19 7.29 12.10
N ILE A 119 3.12 7.22 11.14
CA ILE A 119 3.97 6.05 10.91
C ILE A 119 4.89 5.80 12.12
N ASP A 120 5.54 6.83 12.65
CA ASP A 120 6.39 6.73 13.84
C ASP A 120 5.61 6.24 15.07
N LEU A 121 4.35 6.69 15.21
CA LEU A 121 3.46 6.25 16.28
C LEU A 121 3.05 4.77 16.12
N LEU A 122 2.83 4.34 14.87
CA LEU A 122 2.60 2.93 14.52
C LEU A 122 3.82 2.05 14.81
N ILE A 123 5.02 2.50 14.43
CA ILE A 123 6.29 1.82 14.71
C ILE A 123 6.46 1.67 16.22
N THR A 124 6.24 2.75 16.98
CA THR A 124 6.36 2.73 18.45
C THR A 124 5.40 1.72 19.09
N ARG A 125 4.17 1.62 18.56
CA ARG A 125 3.18 0.63 19.02
C ARG A 125 3.60 -0.81 18.71
N ILE A 126 4.11 -1.05 17.50
CA ILE A 126 4.61 -2.37 17.10
C ILE A 126 5.80 -2.78 17.96
N LEU A 127 6.74 -1.86 18.21
CA LEU A 127 7.89 -2.12 19.09
C LEU A 127 7.47 -2.47 20.51
N HIS A 128 6.52 -1.73 21.09
CA HIS A 128 5.96 -2.06 22.41
C HIS A 128 5.30 -3.44 22.44
N GLN A 129 4.55 -3.80 21.40
CA GLN A 129 3.90 -5.11 21.31
C GLN A 129 4.93 -6.25 21.27
N LEU A 130 5.97 -6.11 20.46
CA LEU A 130 7.04 -7.10 20.37
C LEU A 130 7.80 -7.22 21.69
N GLN A 131 8.09 -6.11 22.36
CA GLN A 131 8.77 -6.12 23.65
C GLN A 131 7.93 -6.82 24.72
N LYS A 132 6.62 -6.55 24.76
CA LYS A 132 5.70 -7.22 25.68
C LYS A 132 5.63 -8.73 25.42
N GLU A 133 5.58 -9.15 24.16
CA GLU A 133 5.60 -10.58 23.82
C GLU A 133 6.89 -11.26 24.28
N THR A 134 8.04 -10.59 24.12
CA THR A 134 9.31 -11.13 24.63
C THR A 134 9.32 -11.26 26.15
N GLU A 135 8.87 -10.23 26.87
CA GLU A 135 8.79 -10.24 28.34
C GLU A 135 7.83 -11.33 28.86
N ASP A 136 6.67 -11.50 28.22
CA ASP A 136 5.69 -12.54 28.57
C ASP A 136 6.27 -13.96 28.37
N THR A 137 7.03 -14.17 27.29
CA THR A 137 7.70 -15.47 27.04
C THR A 137 8.81 -15.76 28.05
N GLU A 138 9.65 -14.78 28.36
CA GLU A 138 10.71 -14.92 29.38
C GLU A 138 10.13 -15.18 30.77
N PHE A 139 9.05 -14.49 31.12
CA PHE A 139 8.32 -14.72 32.37
C PHE A 139 7.73 -16.15 32.44
N SER A 140 7.18 -16.64 31.33
CA SER A 140 6.64 -18.01 31.24
C SER A 140 7.73 -19.07 31.45
N VAL A 141 8.89 -18.94 30.79
CA VAL A 141 10.01 -19.89 30.94
C VAL A 141 10.55 -19.86 32.37
N SER A 142 10.70 -18.67 32.96
CA SER A 142 11.17 -18.49 34.33
C SER A 142 10.24 -19.16 35.35
N LYS A 143 8.93 -19.03 35.17
CA LYS A 143 7.93 -19.66 36.03
C LYS A 143 8.01 -21.18 35.98
N GLU A 144 8.15 -21.77 34.78
CA GLU A 144 8.29 -23.22 34.64
C GLU A 144 9.62 -23.72 35.20
N LEU A 145 10.71 -22.98 35.05
CA LEU A 145 12.00 -23.32 35.66
C LEU A 145 11.92 -23.39 37.19
N VAL A 146 11.20 -22.45 37.82
CA VAL A 146 10.90 -22.48 39.26
C VAL A 146 10.07 -23.71 39.62
N ASN A 147 9.10 -24.08 38.78
CA ASN A 147 8.26 -25.26 38.98
C ASN A 147 9.07 -26.56 38.92
N VAL A 148 9.91 -26.71 37.91
CA VAL A 148 10.83 -27.86 37.76
C VAL A 148 11.78 -27.95 38.94
N THR A 149 12.34 -26.81 39.37
CA THR A 149 13.23 -26.74 40.55
C THR A 149 12.51 -27.18 41.84
N ARG A 150 11.23 -26.80 42.00
CA ARG A 150 10.39 -27.21 43.14
C ARG A 150 10.15 -28.71 43.13
N HIS A 151 9.77 -29.28 41.99
CA HIS A 151 9.56 -30.72 41.83
C HIS A 151 10.85 -31.48 42.13
N LEU A 152 11.98 -31.08 41.53
CA LEU A 152 13.28 -31.68 41.77
C LEU A 152 13.63 -31.70 43.27
N ARG A 153 13.40 -30.57 43.98
CA ARG A 153 13.61 -30.48 45.43
C ARG A 153 12.69 -31.43 46.21
N SER A 154 11.43 -31.59 45.79
CA SER A 154 10.51 -32.55 46.39
C SER A 154 10.98 -33.99 46.19
N PHE A 155 11.46 -34.35 44.99
CA PHE A 155 12.00 -35.68 44.70
C PHE A 155 13.21 -36.02 45.55
N TYR A 156 14.18 -35.10 45.69
CA TYR A 156 15.31 -35.29 46.58
C TYR A 156 14.90 -35.44 48.06
N LYS A 157 13.82 -34.78 48.50
CA LYS A 157 13.29 -34.96 49.86
C LYS A 157 12.64 -36.32 50.03
N SER A 158 11.87 -36.79 49.05
CA SER A 158 11.20 -38.09 49.09
C SER A 158 12.16 -39.28 48.97
N GLN A 159 13.32 -39.11 48.34
CA GLN A 159 14.33 -40.17 48.13
C GLN A 159 15.54 -40.07 49.08
N ARG A 160 15.45 -39.28 50.15
CA ARG A 160 16.55 -38.93 51.07
C ARG A 160 17.25 -40.11 51.76
N SER A 161 16.70 -41.32 51.68
CA SER A 161 17.22 -42.51 52.37
C SER A 161 18.05 -43.46 51.49
N GLN A 162 18.16 -43.27 50.17
CA GLN A 162 18.76 -44.28 49.28
C GLN A 162 20.00 -43.81 48.49
N THR A 163 19.96 -42.67 47.78
CA THR A 163 21.11 -42.11 47.03
C THR A 163 20.92 -40.62 46.77
N ASP A 164 22.02 -39.85 46.66
CA ASP A 164 21.97 -38.42 46.25
C ASP A 164 21.98 -38.23 44.72
N GLU A 165 21.77 -39.32 43.98
CA GLU A 165 21.68 -39.39 42.52
C GLU A 165 20.24 -39.75 42.09
N LEU A 166 19.71 -39.04 41.09
CA LEU A 166 18.36 -39.24 40.54
C LEU A 166 18.44 -39.67 39.06
N ASP A 167 17.69 -40.68 38.64
CA ASP A 167 17.62 -41.09 37.23
C ASP A 167 17.00 -39.97 36.36
N TYR A 168 17.74 -39.53 35.34
CA TYR A 168 17.34 -38.42 34.46
C TYR A 168 16.04 -38.73 33.72
N TYR A 169 15.97 -39.89 33.04
CA TYR A 169 14.82 -40.24 32.22
C TYR A 169 13.57 -40.43 33.07
N LYS A 170 13.70 -41.03 34.25
CA LYS A 170 12.58 -41.17 35.18
C LYS A 170 12.00 -39.82 35.63
N PHE A 171 12.82 -38.77 35.69
CA PHE A 171 12.40 -37.44 36.10
C PHE A 171 11.78 -36.61 34.96
N VAL A 172 12.37 -36.64 33.75
CA VAL A 172 11.93 -35.81 32.62
C VAL A 172 10.79 -36.41 31.80
N LEU A 173 10.68 -37.74 31.77
CA LEU A 173 9.69 -38.44 30.95
C LEU A 173 8.27 -38.21 31.46
N ASN A 174 7.45 -37.63 30.60
CA ASN A 174 6.01 -37.58 30.77
C ASN A 174 5.36 -38.69 29.93
N PRO A 175 4.60 -39.62 30.52
CA PRO A 175 3.98 -40.74 29.80
C PRO A 175 2.81 -40.30 28.90
N ASN A 176 2.23 -39.14 29.15
CA ASN A 176 1.04 -38.65 28.43
C ASN A 176 1.39 -37.72 27.26
N SER A 177 2.61 -37.16 27.24
CA SER A 177 3.00 -36.15 26.26
C SER A 177 4.51 -36.19 25.93
N PHE A 178 4.82 -36.45 24.66
CA PHE A 178 6.19 -36.37 24.15
C PHE A 178 6.68 -34.91 24.13
N GLY A 179 5.84 -33.95 23.76
CA GLY A 179 6.20 -32.54 23.73
C GLY A 179 6.61 -32.03 25.12
N GLU A 180 5.82 -32.35 26.15
CA GLU A 180 6.15 -31.99 27.54
C GLU A 180 7.43 -32.68 28.04
N THR A 181 7.70 -33.91 27.57
CA THR A 181 8.97 -34.58 27.87
C THR A 181 10.15 -33.77 27.32
N VAL A 182 10.05 -33.31 26.08
CA VAL A 182 11.09 -32.50 25.43
C VAL A 182 11.25 -31.16 26.15
N GLU A 183 10.16 -30.51 26.54
CA GLU A 183 10.20 -29.28 27.37
C GLU A 183 10.88 -29.52 28.72
N ASN A 184 10.55 -30.61 29.42
CA ASN A 184 11.21 -31.01 30.66
C ASN A 184 12.72 -31.21 30.48
N MET A 185 13.15 -31.82 29.38
CA MET A 185 14.57 -31.95 29.03
C MET A 185 15.24 -30.59 28.83
N PHE A 186 14.55 -29.64 28.16
CA PHE A 186 15.04 -28.27 28.00
C PHE A 186 15.18 -27.55 29.34
N TYR A 187 14.18 -27.62 30.23
CA TYR A 187 14.27 -27.00 31.56
C TYR A 187 15.44 -27.55 32.38
N ILE A 188 15.67 -28.87 32.33
CA ILE A 188 16.82 -29.48 32.99
C ILE A 188 18.14 -29.02 32.37
N SER A 189 18.20 -28.85 31.04
CA SER A 189 19.41 -28.31 30.39
C SER A 189 19.76 -26.89 30.86
N PHE A 190 18.75 -26.04 31.11
CA PHE A 190 18.97 -24.71 31.69
C PHE A 190 19.51 -24.79 33.12
N LEU A 191 18.99 -25.70 33.94
CA LEU A 191 19.49 -25.90 35.31
C LEU A 191 20.93 -26.43 35.33
N VAL A 192 21.32 -27.27 34.37
CA VAL A 192 22.71 -27.74 34.19
C VAL A 192 23.60 -26.59 33.75
N LYS A 193 23.16 -25.79 32.76
CA LYS A 193 23.88 -24.62 32.25
C LYS A 193 24.12 -23.57 33.34
N ASP A 194 23.13 -23.36 34.21
CA ASP A 194 23.20 -22.44 35.35
C ASP A 194 24.07 -22.98 36.50
N GLY A 195 24.52 -24.24 36.42
CA GLY A 195 25.29 -24.91 37.49
C GLY A 195 24.48 -25.21 38.74
N LYS A 196 23.14 -25.22 38.65
CA LYS A 196 22.25 -25.57 39.79
C LYS A 196 22.20 -27.08 40.05
N ILE A 197 22.43 -27.87 38.99
CA ILE A 197 22.46 -29.34 39.02
C ILE A 197 23.60 -29.85 38.14
N GLY A 198 24.11 -31.03 38.44
CA GLY A 198 25.08 -31.75 37.60
C GLY A 198 24.44 -32.96 36.92
N LEU A 199 25.07 -33.42 35.84
CA LEU A 199 24.76 -34.70 35.20
C LEU A 199 25.98 -35.62 35.30
N LYS A 200 25.75 -36.86 35.71
CA LYS A 200 26.76 -37.92 35.79
C LYS A 200 26.26 -39.12 35.01
N MET A 201 27.09 -39.66 34.12
CA MET A 201 26.75 -40.91 33.44
C MET A 201 27.03 -42.10 34.36
N ASP A 202 26.02 -42.93 34.55
CA ASP A 202 26.19 -44.19 35.27
C ASP A 202 26.88 -45.22 34.37
N LYS A 203 28.06 -45.68 34.79
CA LYS A 203 28.88 -46.65 34.05
C LYS A 203 28.20 -48.01 33.88
N SER A 204 27.24 -48.33 34.75
CA SER A 204 26.56 -49.63 34.77
C SER A 204 25.32 -49.69 33.86
N THR A 205 24.58 -48.59 33.79
CA THR A 205 23.29 -48.53 33.05
C THR A 205 23.37 -47.71 31.77
N GLY A 206 24.44 -46.93 31.58
CA GLY A 206 24.58 -46.01 30.45
C GLY A 206 23.57 -44.86 30.48
N CYS A 207 22.83 -44.68 31.59
CA CYS A 207 21.80 -43.67 31.73
C CYS A 207 22.36 -42.44 32.49
N PRO A 208 22.00 -41.22 32.09
CA PRO A 208 22.36 -40.02 32.83
C PRO A 208 21.63 -39.99 34.17
N LYS A 209 22.35 -39.58 35.22
CA LYS A 209 21.82 -39.31 36.54
C LYS A 209 22.02 -37.84 36.90
N ILE A 210 20.97 -37.22 37.42
CA ILE A 210 20.98 -35.87 37.97
C ILE A 210 21.61 -35.96 39.36
N VAL A 211 22.61 -35.12 39.61
CA VAL A 211 23.29 -34.99 40.90
C VAL A 211 23.19 -33.54 41.38
N LYS A 212 23.29 -33.31 42.69
CA LYS A 212 23.38 -31.95 43.22
C LYS A 212 24.70 -31.31 42.79
N ALA A 213 24.65 -30.04 42.39
CA ALA A 213 25.86 -29.30 42.13
C ALA A 213 26.62 -29.03 43.44
N GLU A 214 27.94 -29.22 43.43
CA GLU A 214 28.81 -28.81 44.54
C GLU A 214 28.88 -27.28 44.60
N LYS A 215 28.68 -26.72 45.80
CA LYS A 215 28.57 -25.25 46.01
C LYS A 215 29.90 -24.49 45.87
N THR A 216 31.00 -25.15 45.52
CA THR A 216 32.36 -24.65 45.84
C THR A 216 33.08 -24.03 44.66
N MET A 217 32.63 -24.20 43.41
CA MET A 217 33.38 -23.69 42.24
C MET A 217 32.69 -22.48 41.60
N GLN A 218 33.46 -21.41 41.36
CA GLN A 218 33.03 -20.26 40.56
C GLN A 218 32.60 -20.73 39.16
N GLN A 219 31.55 -20.13 38.59
CA GLN A 219 31.02 -20.46 37.25
C GLN A 219 32.09 -20.56 36.15
N SER A 220 33.21 -19.84 36.32
CA SER A 220 34.36 -19.79 35.43
C SER A 220 35.22 -21.08 35.38
N GLN A 221 35.05 -22.02 36.33
CA GLN A 221 35.83 -23.27 36.39
C GLN A 221 34.99 -24.54 36.20
N MET A 222 33.70 -24.43 35.86
CA MET A 222 32.89 -25.62 35.55
C MET A 222 33.29 -26.18 34.17
N GLU A 223 33.79 -27.41 34.16
CA GLU A 223 34.04 -28.14 32.91
C GLU A 223 32.72 -28.33 32.16
N ARG A 224 32.66 -27.90 30.90
CA ARG A 224 31.42 -27.92 30.10
C ARG A 224 31.11 -29.35 29.66
N VAL A 225 30.43 -30.11 30.52
CA VAL A 225 29.95 -31.46 30.19
C VAL A 225 28.81 -31.35 29.17
N GLN A 226 29.08 -31.71 27.92
CA GLN A 226 28.07 -31.82 26.86
C GLN A 226 27.67 -33.28 26.70
N VAL A 227 26.37 -33.58 26.79
CA VAL A 227 25.82 -34.90 26.52
C VAL A 227 24.96 -34.80 25.27
N LEU A 228 25.37 -35.47 24.19
CA LEU A 228 24.58 -35.63 22.98
C LEU A 228 23.77 -36.93 23.09
N SER A 229 22.45 -36.85 23.00
CA SER A 229 21.58 -38.03 23.05
C SER A 229 20.50 -37.87 21.98
N ASN A 230 20.40 -38.84 21.07
CA ASN A 230 19.29 -38.87 20.13
C ASN A 230 18.02 -39.31 20.87
N PHE A 231 16.94 -38.54 20.76
CA PHE A 231 15.70 -38.79 21.49
C PHE A 231 14.47 -38.62 20.60
N ASP A 232 14.10 -39.71 19.93
CA ASP A 232 12.95 -39.77 19.03
C ASP A 232 11.69 -40.30 19.73
N TYR A 233 10.53 -40.10 19.09
CA TYR A 233 9.24 -40.57 19.60
C TYR A 233 9.21 -42.09 19.87
N SER A 234 9.86 -42.90 19.03
CA SER A 234 9.98 -44.35 19.21
C SER A 234 10.78 -44.72 20.47
N THR A 235 11.85 -43.98 20.75
CA THR A 235 12.67 -44.10 21.96
C THR A 235 11.87 -43.70 23.19
N TRP A 236 11.14 -42.59 23.15
CA TRP A 236 10.24 -42.15 24.23
C TRP A 236 9.21 -43.23 24.58
N ARG A 237 8.48 -43.76 23.59
CA ARG A 237 7.48 -44.83 23.79
C ARG A 237 8.10 -46.07 24.45
N SER A 238 9.29 -46.45 24.00
CA SER A 238 10.02 -47.60 24.54
C SER A 238 10.45 -47.39 25.99
N LEU A 239 10.94 -46.19 26.32
CA LEU A 239 11.36 -45.83 27.67
C LEU A 239 10.16 -45.73 28.64
N VAL A 240 9.05 -45.11 28.21
CA VAL A 240 7.82 -45.04 29.02
C VAL A 240 7.32 -46.45 29.36
N LYS A 241 7.34 -47.38 28.39
CA LYS A 241 6.94 -48.77 28.60
C LYS A 241 7.87 -49.52 29.55
N LYS A 242 9.19 -49.33 29.42
CA LYS A 242 10.20 -49.99 30.26
C LYS A 242 10.24 -49.47 31.69
N LEU A 243 10.11 -48.15 31.88
CA LEU A 243 10.30 -47.50 33.18
C LEU A 243 9.03 -47.44 34.04
N GLN A 244 7.86 -47.85 33.50
CA GLN A 244 6.56 -47.90 34.19
C GLN A 244 6.32 -46.71 35.12
N ILE A 245 6.42 -45.51 34.56
CA ILE A 245 6.43 -44.25 35.33
C ILE A 245 5.04 -44.04 35.95
N LYS A 246 4.97 -44.08 37.29
CA LYS A 246 3.75 -43.77 38.04
C LYS A 246 3.47 -42.26 38.01
N VAL A 247 2.20 -41.89 37.89
CA VAL A 247 1.70 -40.50 37.73
C VAL A 247 2.23 -39.50 38.77
N LYS A 248 2.59 -39.96 39.98
CA LYS A 248 3.14 -39.11 41.04
C LYS A 248 4.63 -38.74 40.88
N ASN A 249 5.33 -39.30 39.88
CA ASN A 249 6.79 -39.34 39.83
C ASN A 249 7.46 -38.49 38.73
N TYR A 250 6.71 -37.73 37.93
CA TYR A 250 7.26 -36.85 36.88
C TYR A 250 6.81 -35.40 37.06
N ILE A 251 7.46 -34.47 36.36
CA ILE A 251 7.06 -33.06 36.33
C ILE A 251 5.67 -32.98 35.68
N THR A 252 4.62 -32.89 36.50
CA THR A 252 3.30 -32.47 36.01
C THR A 252 3.34 -30.96 35.90
N THR A 253 3.57 -30.46 34.68
CA THR A 253 3.15 -29.11 34.32
C THR A 253 1.67 -29.00 34.69
N LEU A 254 1.27 -27.87 35.27
CA LEU A 254 -0.01 -27.62 35.93
C LEU A 254 -1.18 -27.63 34.91
N LEU A 255 -1.43 -28.78 34.28
CA LEU A 255 -2.38 -28.98 33.20
C LEU A 255 -3.83 -29.16 33.69
N GLU A 256 -4.05 -29.31 34.99
CA GLU A 256 -5.40 -29.50 35.53
C GLU A 256 -6.13 -28.18 35.86
N LYS A 257 -5.42 -27.04 35.84
CA LYS A 257 -6.03 -25.70 35.98
C LYS A 257 -5.28 -24.66 35.16
N MET A 258 -5.42 -24.70 33.84
CA MET A 258 -5.22 -23.50 33.04
C MET A 258 -6.58 -22.90 32.65
N PRO A 259 -6.83 -21.60 32.95
CA PRO A 259 -7.92 -20.88 32.29
C PRO A 259 -7.66 -20.94 30.78
N LYS A 260 -8.73 -21.15 30.01
CA LYS A 260 -8.72 -21.29 28.54
C LYS A 260 -7.72 -20.31 27.93
N LYS A 261 -6.61 -20.85 27.39
CA LYS A 261 -5.52 -20.08 26.78
C LYS A 261 -6.06 -19.31 25.57
N PHE A 262 -6.11 -17.98 25.69
CA PHE A 262 -5.99 -16.91 24.68
C PHE A 262 -6.87 -15.70 25.13
N GLN A 263 -6.31 -14.79 25.92
CA GLN A 263 -6.92 -13.47 26.18
C GLN A 263 -6.39 -12.36 25.26
N GLY A 264 -5.34 -12.62 24.47
CA GLY A 264 -4.92 -11.76 23.37
C GLY A 264 -5.37 -12.37 22.06
N GLU A 265 -6.20 -11.69 21.28
CA GLU A 265 -6.72 -12.24 20.02
C GLU A 265 -5.58 -12.58 19.05
N ASN A 266 -5.61 -13.79 18.49
CA ASN A 266 -4.68 -14.24 17.46
C ASN A 266 -4.83 -13.38 16.19
N THR A 267 -3.75 -12.76 15.70
CA THR A 267 -3.73 -11.87 14.53
C THR A 267 -4.33 -12.50 13.26
N LYS A 268 -4.24 -13.82 13.10
CA LYS A 268 -4.90 -14.52 11.97
C LYS A 268 -6.41 -14.67 12.20
N ALA A 269 -6.84 -14.82 13.45
CA ALA A 269 -8.25 -14.85 13.82
C ALA A 269 -8.90 -13.46 13.72
N THR A 270 -8.19 -12.39 14.09
CA THR A 270 -8.68 -11.01 13.90
C THR A 270 -8.78 -10.66 12.41
N ALA A 271 -7.78 -11.00 11.59
CA ALA A 271 -7.85 -10.80 10.14
C ALA A 271 -8.98 -11.61 9.48
N SER A 272 -9.23 -12.85 9.94
CA SER A 272 -10.36 -13.65 9.45
C SER A 272 -11.71 -13.08 9.89
N ARG A 273 -11.83 -12.59 11.13
CA ARG A 273 -13.03 -11.90 11.63
C ARG A 273 -13.27 -10.59 10.91
N ALA A 274 -12.24 -9.81 10.62
CA ALA A 274 -12.31 -8.58 9.83
C ALA A 274 -12.82 -8.88 8.42
N ARG A 275 -12.24 -9.86 7.71
CA ARG A 275 -12.73 -10.26 6.37
C ARG A 275 -14.19 -10.73 6.38
N LYS A 276 -14.60 -11.46 7.43
CA LYS A 276 -16.01 -11.89 7.58
C LYS A 276 -16.94 -10.72 7.94
N ALA A 277 -16.46 -9.75 8.72
CA ALA A 277 -17.21 -8.54 9.06
C ALA A 277 -17.35 -7.63 7.83
N ASP A 278 -16.29 -7.44 7.05
CA ASP A 278 -16.29 -6.66 5.81
C ASP A 278 -17.18 -7.30 4.75
N ALA A 279 -17.11 -8.63 4.58
CA ALA A 279 -18.01 -9.35 3.68
C ALA A 279 -19.48 -9.24 4.11
N LYS A 280 -19.75 -9.32 5.43
CA LYS A 280 -21.11 -9.15 5.97
C LYS A 280 -21.59 -7.71 5.86
N ALA A 281 -20.70 -6.73 6.03
CA ALA A 281 -21.00 -5.31 5.87
C ALA A 281 -21.30 -4.99 4.41
N ALA A 282 -20.49 -5.49 3.46
CA ALA A 282 -20.72 -5.32 2.03
C ALA A 282 -22.02 -6.00 1.56
N GLU A 283 -22.32 -7.20 2.05
CA GLU A 283 -23.60 -7.87 1.75
C GLU A 283 -24.79 -7.11 2.36
N LYS A 284 -24.65 -6.60 3.59
CA LYS A 284 -25.68 -5.78 4.23
C LYS A 284 -25.88 -4.47 3.48
N GLU A 285 -24.82 -3.80 3.07
CA GLU A 285 -24.87 -2.57 2.26
C GLU A 285 -25.49 -2.84 0.89
N ARG A 286 -25.19 -3.99 0.27
CA ARG A 286 -25.87 -4.41 -0.97
C ARG A 286 -27.36 -4.60 -0.73
N GLN A 287 -27.75 -5.29 0.34
CA GLN A 287 -29.15 -5.51 0.68
C GLN A 287 -29.88 -4.22 1.07
N ASP A 288 -29.22 -3.30 1.78
CA ASP A 288 -29.80 -2.04 2.20
C ASP A 288 -29.94 -1.09 0.99
N ARG A 289 -28.96 -1.10 0.06
CA ARG A 289 -29.08 -0.43 -1.24
C ARG A 289 -30.19 -1.03 -2.10
N GLU A 290 -30.28 -2.35 -2.21
CA GLU A 290 -31.36 -3.03 -2.94
C GLU A 290 -32.75 -2.69 -2.34
N LYS A 291 -32.86 -2.59 -1.01
CA LYS A 291 -34.09 -2.16 -0.34
C LYS A 291 -34.39 -0.68 -0.53
N GLU A 292 -33.37 0.18 -0.52
CA GLU A 292 -33.53 1.62 -0.77
C GLU A 292 -33.94 1.86 -2.24
N ASP A 293 -33.24 1.22 -3.18
CA ASP A 293 -33.59 1.24 -4.61
C ASP A 293 -35.00 0.69 -4.84
N ALA A 294 -35.40 -0.38 -4.14
CA ALA A 294 -36.76 -0.92 -4.21
C ALA A 294 -37.80 0.01 -3.56
N LEU A 295 -37.45 0.71 -2.48
CA LEU A 295 -38.33 1.67 -1.81
C LEU A 295 -38.54 2.93 -2.67
N TRP A 296 -37.54 3.30 -3.47
CA TRP A 296 -37.58 4.43 -4.40
C TRP A 296 -37.91 4.05 -5.84
N ALA A 297 -38.30 2.79 -6.08
CA ALA A 297 -38.78 2.37 -7.39
C ALA A 297 -40.10 3.09 -7.71
N ASP A 298 -40.09 3.94 -8.73
CA ASP A 298 -41.27 4.66 -9.20
C ASP A 298 -42.00 3.81 -10.26
N ASP A 299 -43.15 3.25 -9.89
CA ASP A 299 -43.98 2.40 -10.72
C ASP A 299 -44.98 3.18 -11.61
N ASP A 300 -44.81 4.50 -11.78
CA ASP A 300 -45.71 5.26 -12.66
C ASP A 300 -45.60 4.78 -14.12
N LYS A 301 -46.66 4.10 -14.55
CA LYS A 301 -46.85 3.51 -15.88
C LYS A 301 -46.63 4.50 -17.02
N ASN A 302 -46.91 5.79 -16.82
CA ASN A 302 -46.70 6.83 -17.83
C ASN A 302 -45.24 7.24 -17.96
N VAL A 303 -44.52 7.29 -16.83
CA VAL A 303 -43.07 7.60 -16.79
C VAL A 303 -42.28 6.45 -17.39
N MET A 304 -42.61 5.21 -17.05
CA MET A 304 -41.98 4.01 -17.62
C MET A 304 -42.14 3.93 -19.14
N LYS A 305 -43.33 4.23 -19.68
CA LYS A 305 -43.57 4.27 -21.13
C LYS A 305 -42.78 5.39 -21.83
N LYS A 306 -42.53 6.51 -21.15
CA LYS A 306 -41.71 7.61 -21.67
C LYS A 306 -40.22 7.26 -21.68
N ILE A 307 -39.71 6.60 -20.62
CA ILE A 307 -38.34 6.09 -20.54
C ILE A 307 -38.11 5.02 -21.61
N GLN A 308 -39.07 4.10 -21.80
CA GLN A 308 -38.96 3.04 -22.80
C GLN A 308 -38.89 3.60 -24.23
N ARG A 309 -39.71 4.60 -24.56
CA ARG A 309 -39.64 5.31 -25.85
C ARG A 309 -38.30 6.01 -26.06
N LYS A 310 -37.76 6.63 -25.00
CA LYS A 310 -36.45 7.30 -25.06
C LYS A 310 -35.30 6.30 -25.23
N ASN A 311 -35.31 5.20 -24.49
CA ASN A 311 -34.31 4.14 -24.59
C ASN A 311 -34.37 3.43 -25.95
N GLU A 312 -35.56 3.18 -26.50
CA GLU A 312 -35.72 2.62 -27.84
C GLU A 312 -35.21 3.60 -28.93
N GLN A 313 -35.41 4.91 -28.75
CA GLN A 313 -34.90 5.93 -29.66
C GLN A 313 -33.37 6.04 -29.59
N GLU A 314 -32.78 6.01 -28.38
CA GLU A 314 -31.33 6.03 -28.20
C GLU A 314 -30.70 4.75 -28.74
N LEU A 315 -31.31 3.58 -28.51
CA LEU A 315 -30.85 2.31 -29.06
C LEU A 315 -30.90 2.30 -30.59
N LYS A 316 -31.96 2.82 -31.21
CA LYS A 316 -32.04 2.98 -32.67
C LYS A 316 -30.99 3.95 -33.19
N ARG A 317 -30.69 5.03 -32.46
CA ARG A 317 -29.62 5.98 -32.82
C ARG A 317 -28.25 5.30 -32.74
N GLN A 318 -27.99 4.54 -31.68
CA GLN A 318 -26.77 3.77 -31.48
C GLN A 318 -26.58 2.74 -32.60
N GLN A 319 -27.60 1.94 -32.89
CA GLN A 319 -27.56 0.96 -33.99
C GLN A 319 -27.33 1.61 -35.36
N GLN A 320 -27.86 2.82 -35.60
CA GLN A 320 -27.58 3.56 -36.83
C GLN A 320 -26.14 4.09 -36.89
N LEU A 321 -25.59 4.54 -35.76
CA LEU A 321 -24.18 4.94 -35.66
C LEU A 321 -23.26 3.74 -35.87
N ASP A 322 -23.58 2.60 -35.26
CA ASP A 322 -22.82 1.36 -35.39
C ASP A 322 -22.87 0.85 -36.83
N ARG A 323 -24.05 0.83 -37.46
CA ARG A 323 -24.18 0.47 -38.89
C ARG A 323 -23.44 1.43 -39.82
N LYS A 324 -23.41 2.73 -39.52
CA LYS A 324 -22.63 3.72 -40.27
C LYS A 324 -21.13 3.49 -40.09
N SER A 325 -20.69 3.22 -38.87
CA SER A 325 -19.31 2.87 -38.53
C SER A 325 -18.86 1.60 -39.24
N GLU A 326 -19.69 0.55 -39.25
CA GLU A 326 -19.43 -0.69 -39.98
C GLU A 326 -19.36 -0.47 -41.49
N ASN A 327 -20.29 0.29 -42.07
CA ASN A 327 -20.25 0.64 -43.50
C ASN A 327 -19.01 1.49 -43.85
N GLN A 328 -18.62 2.41 -42.99
CA GLN A 328 -17.43 3.23 -43.18
C GLN A 328 -16.16 2.39 -43.12
N LYS A 329 -16.07 1.47 -42.15
CA LYS A 329 -14.97 0.49 -42.06
C LYS A 329 -14.92 -0.40 -43.30
N ALA A 330 -16.06 -0.86 -43.81
CA ALA A 330 -16.12 -1.66 -45.04
C ALA A 330 -15.66 -0.84 -46.26
N TYR A 331 -16.10 0.42 -46.39
CA TYR A 331 -15.66 1.32 -47.45
C TYR A 331 -14.16 1.62 -47.37
N GLU A 332 -13.63 1.81 -46.17
CA GLU A 332 -12.20 2.04 -45.95
C GLU A 332 -11.37 0.79 -46.30
N GLN A 333 -11.87 -0.41 -45.98
CA GLN A 333 -11.28 -1.68 -46.41
C GLN A 333 -11.30 -1.82 -47.95
N GLU A 334 -12.40 -1.48 -48.61
CA GLU A 334 -12.49 -1.47 -50.09
C GLU A 334 -11.55 -0.42 -50.71
N MET A 335 -11.50 0.79 -50.17
CA MET A 335 -10.60 1.85 -50.65
C MET A 335 -9.13 1.48 -50.44
N ALA A 336 -8.79 0.82 -49.33
CA ALA A 336 -7.46 0.28 -49.08
C ALA A 336 -7.08 -0.86 -50.05
N LEU A 337 -8.06 -1.58 -50.61
CA LEU A 337 -7.83 -2.55 -51.68
C LEU A 337 -7.66 -1.85 -53.04
N THR A 338 -8.35 -0.74 -53.29
CA THR A 338 -8.23 0.05 -54.54
C THR A 338 -7.01 0.97 -54.60
N SER A 339 -6.40 1.32 -53.46
CA SER A 339 -5.17 2.14 -53.41
C SER A 339 -3.88 1.34 -53.67
N LYS A 340 -3.99 0.04 -53.97
CA LYS A 340 -2.92 -0.72 -54.61
C LYS A 340 -2.86 -0.36 -56.10
N PRO A 341 -1.70 0.08 -56.63
CA PRO A 341 -1.61 0.65 -57.97
C PRO A 341 -1.90 -0.39 -59.07
N VAL A 342 -2.71 0.02 -60.04
CA VAL A 342 -3.23 -0.77 -61.16
C VAL A 342 -2.10 -1.20 -62.12
N SER A 343 -2.02 -2.51 -62.40
CA SER A 343 -1.53 -3.02 -63.68
C SER A 343 -2.65 -3.75 -64.44
N SER A 344 -3.16 -3.05 -65.45
CA SER A 344 -3.73 -3.49 -66.74
C SER A 344 -4.57 -4.80 -66.86
N LYS A 345 -5.88 -4.59 -67.07
CA LYS A 345 -6.74 -5.06 -68.18
C LYS A 345 -8.14 -5.43 -67.68
N ALA A 346 -9.14 -4.83 -68.31
CA ALA A 346 -10.56 -5.15 -68.12
C ALA A 346 -10.85 -6.62 -68.45
N SER A 347 -11.64 -7.31 -67.61
CA SER A 347 -12.37 -8.51 -68.01
C SER A 347 -13.54 -8.81 -67.04
N THR A 348 -14.66 -9.22 -67.63
CA THR A 348 -15.92 -9.80 -67.12
C THR A 348 -15.86 -10.64 -65.81
N PRO A 349 -17.02 -10.88 -65.13
CA PRO A 349 -17.07 -11.57 -63.83
C PRO A 349 -16.27 -12.88 -63.85
N ALA A 350 -15.35 -13.01 -62.90
CA ALA A 350 -14.46 -14.17 -62.79
C ALA A 350 -15.29 -15.43 -62.50
N LYS A 351 -15.52 -16.21 -63.56
CA LYS A 351 -15.92 -17.61 -63.44
C LYS A 351 -14.80 -18.32 -62.68
N VAL A 352 -15.12 -18.85 -61.50
CA VAL A 352 -14.18 -19.65 -60.71
C VAL A 352 -13.69 -20.79 -61.59
N THR A 353 -12.38 -20.82 -61.86
CA THR A 353 -11.77 -21.88 -62.68
C THR A 353 -11.83 -23.20 -61.92
N GLN A 354 -12.14 -24.29 -62.63
CA GLN A 354 -12.35 -25.63 -62.07
C GLN A 354 -11.20 -26.10 -61.16
N ALA A 355 -9.95 -25.71 -61.46
CA ALA A 355 -8.77 -26.00 -60.64
C ALA A 355 -8.72 -25.25 -59.29
N GLN A 356 -9.46 -24.15 -59.14
CA GLN A 356 -9.58 -23.41 -57.88
C GLN A 356 -10.70 -24.00 -57.00
N ILE A 357 -11.83 -24.39 -57.61
CA ILE A 357 -12.91 -25.13 -56.93
C ILE A 357 -12.38 -26.47 -56.40
N GLU A 358 -11.56 -27.16 -57.18
CA GLU A 358 -10.98 -28.45 -56.78
C GLU A 358 -9.95 -28.31 -55.66
N ARG A 359 -9.16 -27.22 -55.63
CA ARG A 359 -8.27 -26.93 -54.49
C ARG A 359 -9.03 -26.63 -53.21
N ASP A 360 -10.08 -25.81 -53.28
CA ASP A 360 -10.87 -25.47 -52.10
C ASP A 360 -11.67 -26.67 -51.60
N LYS A 361 -12.18 -27.50 -52.51
CA LYS A 361 -12.83 -28.77 -52.19
C LYS A 361 -11.86 -29.78 -51.59
N GLN A 362 -10.64 -29.93 -52.13
CA GLN A 362 -9.59 -30.77 -51.56
C GLN A 362 -9.18 -30.29 -50.16
N LYS A 363 -9.08 -28.98 -49.94
CA LYS A 363 -8.76 -28.40 -48.63
C LYS A 363 -9.86 -28.66 -47.60
N GLN A 364 -11.14 -28.55 -47.99
CA GLN A 364 -12.27 -28.91 -47.13
C GLN A 364 -12.33 -30.42 -46.85
N GLU A 365 -12.02 -31.27 -47.83
CA GLU A 365 -12.04 -32.72 -47.66
C GLU A 365 -10.90 -33.22 -46.76
N MET A 366 -9.72 -32.62 -46.85
CA MET A 366 -8.60 -32.90 -45.94
C MET A 366 -8.93 -32.51 -44.50
N ALA A 367 -9.53 -31.32 -44.28
CA ALA A 367 -9.96 -30.89 -42.95
C ALA A 367 -11.03 -31.83 -42.35
N ARG A 368 -11.93 -32.36 -43.18
CA ARG A 368 -12.95 -33.32 -42.75
C ARG A 368 -12.35 -34.68 -42.39
N LYS A 369 -11.36 -35.17 -43.15
CA LYS A 369 -10.64 -36.43 -42.85
C LYS A 369 -9.80 -36.33 -41.59
N GLU A 370 -9.21 -35.17 -41.32
CA GLU A 370 -8.44 -34.92 -40.10
C GLU A 370 -9.32 -34.95 -38.84
N LEU A 371 -10.52 -34.34 -38.92
CA LEU A 371 -11.52 -34.42 -37.85
C LEU A 371 -12.01 -35.86 -37.62
N GLU A 372 -12.17 -36.64 -38.70
CA GLU A 372 -12.60 -38.04 -38.62
C GLU A 372 -11.50 -38.95 -38.04
N GLN A 373 -10.22 -38.69 -38.36
CA GLN A 373 -9.08 -39.35 -37.73
C GLN A 373 -9.00 -39.05 -36.23
N GLN A 374 -9.20 -37.80 -35.81
CA GLN A 374 -9.27 -37.45 -34.39
C GLN A 374 -10.40 -38.23 -33.68
N ARG A 375 -11.56 -38.35 -34.32
CA ARG A 375 -12.70 -39.10 -33.76
C ARG A 375 -12.48 -40.62 -33.73
N LEU A 376 -11.68 -41.16 -34.66
CA LEU A 376 -11.27 -42.57 -34.68
C LEU A 376 -10.21 -42.88 -33.61
N LEU A 377 -9.27 -41.98 -33.37
CA LEU A 377 -8.32 -42.05 -32.25
C LEU A 377 -9.06 -41.99 -30.90
N GLU A 378 -10.08 -41.15 -30.80
CA GLU A 378 -10.93 -41.03 -29.61
C GLU A 378 -11.78 -42.29 -29.38
N LYS A 379 -12.28 -42.93 -30.45
CA LYS A 379 -12.95 -44.24 -30.39
C LYS A 379 -12.00 -45.40 -30.07
N GLN A 380 -10.76 -45.39 -30.57
CA GLN A 380 -9.76 -46.40 -30.20
C GLN A 380 -9.34 -46.29 -28.74
N LYS A 381 -9.41 -45.09 -28.14
CA LYS A 381 -9.20 -44.87 -26.71
C LYS A 381 -10.28 -45.49 -25.81
N ILE A 382 -11.44 -45.87 -26.38
CA ILE A 382 -12.60 -46.43 -25.66
C ILE A 382 -12.66 -47.97 -25.74
N ILE A 383 -11.82 -48.62 -26.56
CA ILE A 383 -11.82 -50.08 -26.75
C ILE A 383 -10.52 -50.69 -26.20
N SER A 384 -10.39 -50.69 -24.88
CA SER A 384 -9.48 -51.60 -24.16
C SER A 384 -9.97 -51.81 -22.72
N GLU A 385 -11.22 -52.25 -22.57
CA GLU A 385 -11.70 -52.81 -21.30
C GLU A 385 -11.44 -54.33 -21.31
N GLN A 386 -10.40 -54.75 -20.59
CA GLN A 386 -10.30 -56.10 -20.04
C GLN A 386 -10.80 -56.10 -18.60
N PRO A 387 -11.36 -57.23 -18.10
CA PRO A 387 -12.05 -57.27 -16.82
C PRO A 387 -11.10 -57.05 -15.64
N GLU A 388 -11.53 -56.19 -14.71
CA GLU A 388 -10.81 -55.73 -13.53
C GLU A 388 -10.34 -56.88 -12.62
N LEU A 389 -9.05 -56.89 -12.31
CA LEU A 389 -8.53 -57.57 -11.12
C LEU A 389 -8.56 -56.57 -9.96
N VAL A 390 -9.28 -56.90 -8.89
CA VAL A 390 -9.40 -56.03 -7.70
C VAL A 390 -8.05 -55.99 -6.97
N GLU A 391 -7.40 -54.83 -6.99
CA GLU A 391 -6.13 -54.61 -6.32
C GLU A 391 -6.25 -54.40 -4.81
N ASN A 392 -5.20 -54.83 -4.11
CA ASN A 392 -5.09 -54.76 -2.66
C ASN A 392 -4.82 -53.31 -2.24
N ILE A 393 -5.80 -52.70 -1.56
CA ILE A 393 -5.94 -51.28 -1.13
C ILE A 393 -4.77 -50.64 -0.32
N ASN A 394 -3.60 -51.27 -0.26
CA ASN A 394 -2.44 -50.77 0.50
C ASN A 394 -1.20 -50.45 -0.35
N ARG A 395 -1.29 -50.49 -1.69
CA ARG A 395 -0.19 -50.03 -2.57
C ARG A 395 -0.68 -49.51 -3.92
N LEU A 396 -1.35 -48.36 -3.92
CA LEU A 396 -1.63 -47.63 -5.16
C LEU A 396 -0.41 -46.81 -5.57
N GLN A 397 0.04 -47.01 -6.81
CA GLN A 397 0.85 -46.04 -7.55
C GLN A 397 -0.16 -45.17 -8.32
N ILE A 398 -0.42 -43.97 -7.81
CA ILE A 398 -1.41 -43.06 -8.40
C ILE A 398 -0.81 -42.55 -9.72
N GLU A 399 -1.43 -42.90 -10.85
CA GLU A 399 -1.09 -42.34 -12.16
C GLU A 399 -1.78 -40.96 -12.27
N GLY A 400 -1.02 -39.95 -11.92
CA GLY A 400 -1.40 -38.54 -11.84
C GLY A 400 -0.32 -37.81 -11.03
N ASP A 401 -0.01 -36.58 -11.40
CA ASP A 401 1.16 -35.86 -10.89
C ASP A 401 1.29 -35.94 -9.36
N SER A 402 2.26 -36.74 -8.91
CA SER A 402 2.49 -37.01 -7.49
C SER A 402 3.50 -36.00 -6.96
N ALA A 403 3.01 -34.96 -6.30
CA ALA A 403 3.86 -34.07 -5.53
C ALA A 403 4.35 -34.76 -4.25
N THR A 404 5.66 -34.97 -4.16
CA THR A 404 6.29 -35.51 -2.95
C THR A 404 6.73 -34.40 -1.98
N THR A 405 6.84 -33.17 -2.48
CA THR A 405 7.26 -32.00 -1.70
C THR A 405 6.14 -30.96 -1.64
N VAL A 406 6.04 -30.23 -0.53
CA VAL A 406 5.02 -29.19 -0.31
C VAL A 406 4.99 -28.15 -1.43
N ASP A 407 6.16 -27.77 -1.96
CA ASP A 407 6.25 -26.80 -3.05
C ASP A 407 5.78 -27.38 -4.41
N GLU A 408 5.98 -28.68 -4.63
CA GLU A 408 5.52 -29.40 -5.82
C GLU A 408 3.98 -29.56 -5.80
N ALA A 409 3.42 -29.77 -4.61
CA ALA A 409 1.97 -29.87 -4.40
C ALA A 409 1.28 -28.52 -4.64
N ILE A 410 1.94 -27.42 -4.27
CA ILE A 410 1.45 -26.06 -4.51
C ILE A 410 1.51 -25.70 -6.00
N HIS A 411 2.49 -26.24 -6.74
CA HIS A 411 2.63 -25.99 -8.17
C HIS A 411 1.55 -26.72 -8.99
N LEU A 412 1.29 -27.99 -8.67
CA LEU A 412 0.22 -28.77 -9.30
C LEU A 412 -1.17 -28.23 -8.99
N LEU A 413 -1.39 -27.72 -7.77
CA LEU A 413 -2.65 -27.07 -7.40
C LEU A 413 -2.84 -25.68 -8.06
N ARG A 414 -1.78 -25.10 -8.65
CA ARG A 414 -1.84 -23.80 -9.34
C ARG A 414 -2.13 -23.91 -10.84
N GLY A 415 -2.00 -25.08 -11.44
CA GLY A 415 -2.12 -25.30 -12.89
C GLY A 415 -3.42 -25.98 -13.28
N SER A 416 -4.55 -25.25 -13.27
CA SER A 416 -5.73 -25.52 -14.13
C SER A 416 -6.87 -24.52 -13.86
N THR A 417 -6.57 -23.23 -13.95
CA THR A 417 -7.61 -22.20 -14.18
C THR A 417 -7.03 -21.11 -15.08
N ASP A 418 -7.06 -21.36 -16.38
CA ASP A 418 -6.92 -20.29 -17.38
C ASP A 418 -8.25 -19.57 -17.49
N ASP A 419 -8.47 -18.57 -16.62
CA ASP A 419 -9.21 -17.39 -17.04
C ASP A 419 -8.77 -16.15 -16.24
N ALA A 420 -8.63 -15.06 -16.98
CA ALA A 420 -7.66 -14.01 -16.74
C ALA A 420 -8.06 -12.95 -15.69
N SER A 421 -7.00 -12.36 -15.10
CA SER A 421 -6.94 -10.95 -14.67
C SER A 421 -7.84 -10.49 -13.52
N SER A 422 -7.39 -10.68 -12.28
CA SER A 422 -7.29 -9.61 -11.27
C SER A 422 -6.89 -10.17 -9.89
N SER A 423 -5.87 -9.58 -9.28
CA SER A 423 -5.63 -9.66 -7.82
C SER A 423 -5.17 -10.99 -7.21
N ILE A 424 -4.22 -11.71 -7.83
CA ILE A 424 -3.29 -12.51 -7.01
C ILE A 424 -2.14 -11.59 -6.64
N GLN A 425 -2.36 -10.82 -5.59
CA GLN A 425 -1.33 -10.02 -4.97
C GLN A 425 -0.16 -10.94 -4.59
N ASP A 426 0.96 -10.71 -5.26
CA ASP A 426 2.24 -11.39 -5.12
C ASP A 426 2.62 -11.56 -3.64
N LEU A 427 2.46 -12.79 -3.15
CA LEU A 427 2.44 -13.08 -1.71
C LEU A 427 3.83 -12.97 -1.04
N HIS A 428 4.92 -12.81 -1.80
CA HIS A 428 6.28 -12.86 -1.23
C HIS A 428 7.26 -11.83 -1.84
N PRO A 429 7.13 -10.54 -1.48
CA PRO A 429 8.13 -9.53 -1.81
C PRO A 429 9.53 -9.85 -1.26
N GLU A 430 9.61 -10.56 -0.13
CA GLU A 430 10.88 -10.97 0.51
C GLU A 430 11.66 -12.02 -0.31
N LYS A 431 10.96 -12.95 -0.97
CA LYS A 431 11.60 -13.95 -1.86
C LYS A 431 12.15 -13.27 -3.11
N ARG A 432 11.41 -12.30 -3.68
CA ARG A 432 11.92 -11.47 -4.78
C ARG A 432 13.09 -10.60 -4.36
N LEU A 433 13.09 -10.07 -3.14
CA LEU A 433 14.20 -9.23 -2.65
C LEU A 433 15.52 -10.00 -2.68
N LYS A 434 15.51 -11.27 -2.24
CA LYS A 434 16.71 -12.11 -2.26
C LYS A 434 17.14 -12.45 -3.69
N ALA A 435 16.21 -12.86 -4.54
CA ALA A 435 16.51 -13.21 -5.95
C ALA A 435 16.96 -11.99 -6.78
N ALA A 436 16.34 -10.83 -6.57
CA ALA A 436 16.70 -9.60 -7.26
C ALA A 436 18.02 -9.03 -6.72
N TYR A 437 18.30 -9.17 -5.42
CA TYR A 437 19.60 -8.80 -4.85
C TYR A 437 20.73 -9.69 -5.37
N THR A 438 20.52 -11.00 -5.52
CA THR A 438 21.54 -11.90 -6.10
C THR A 438 21.82 -11.57 -7.57
N ALA A 439 20.77 -11.29 -8.37
CA ALA A 439 20.93 -10.86 -9.76
C ALA A 439 21.66 -9.49 -9.88
N PHE A 440 21.41 -8.58 -8.94
CA PHE A 440 22.10 -7.28 -8.86
C PHE A 440 23.56 -7.43 -8.39
N GLU A 441 23.81 -8.31 -7.42
CA GLU A 441 25.16 -8.62 -6.93
C GLU A 441 26.02 -9.18 -8.07
N GLU A 442 25.53 -10.14 -8.84
CA GLU A 442 26.27 -10.76 -9.95
C GLU A 442 26.64 -9.75 -11.06
N ASN A 443 25.75 -8.82 -11.38
CA ASN A 443 25.97 -7.84 -12.45
C ASN A 443 26.84 -6.63 -12.02
N ARG A 444 26.70 -6.18 -10.76
CA ARG A 444 27.34 -4.92 -10.29
C ARG A 444 28.64 -5.15 -9.53
N LEU A 445 28.82 -6.31 -8.89
CA LEU A 445 30.06 -6.66 -8.18
C LEU A 445 31.34 -6.65 -9.05
N PRO A 446 31.36 -7.13 -10.32
CA PRO A 446 32.56 -7.02 -11.15
C PRO A 446 32.89 -5.58 -11.52
N LYS A 447 31.89 -4.75 -11.86
CA LYS A 447 32.09 -3.32 -12.17
C LYS A 447 32.64 -2.53 -10.98
N LEU A 448 32.14 -2.80 -9.77
CA LEU A 448 32.64 -2.17 -8.54
C LEU A 448 34.07 -2.61 -8.17
N LYS A 449 34.50 -3.82 -8.55
CA LYS A 449 35.89 -4.27 -8.35
C LYS A 449 36.86 -3.57 -9.30
N GLU A 450 36.41 -3.25 -10.52
CA GLU A 450 37.18 -2.47 -11.51
C GLU A 450 37.26 -0.99 -11.13
N GLU A 451 36.14 -0.40 -10.68
CA GLU A 451 36.06 1.01 -10.25
C GLU A 451 36.87 1.27 -8.95
N HIS A 452 36.96 0.27 -8.07
CA HIS A 452 37.57 0.39 -6.75
C HIS A 452 38.50 -0.79 -6.39
N PRO A 453 39.66 -0.92 -7.07
CA PRO A 453 40.58 -2.06 -6.89
C PRO A 453 41.27 -2.11 -5.53
N THR A 454 41.28 -1.00 -4.77
CA THR A 454 41.91 -0.89 -3.45
C THR A 454 40.98 -1.28 -2.29
N LEU A 455 39.67 -1.41 -2.54
CA LEU A 455 38.68 -1.68 -1.50
C LEU A 455 38.50 -3.18 -1.27
N ARG A 456 38.41 -3.58 0.01
CA ARG A 456 38.20 -4.97 0.40
C ARG A 456 36.80 -5.42 0.00
N LEU A 457 36.63 -6.71 -0.32
CA LEU A 457 35.33 -7.30 -0.74
C LEU A 457 34.18 -6.97 0.23
N SER A 458 34.44 -6.90 1.54
CA SER A 458 33.43 -6.47 2.53
C SER A 458 32.98 -5.01 2.36
N GLN A 459 33.90 -4.11 1.99
CA GLN A 459 33.60 -2.69 1.75
C GLN A 459 32.87 -2.51 0.41
N LEU A 460 33.25 -3.28 -0.61
CA LEU A 460 32.54 -3.34 -1.89
C LEU A 460 31.10 -3.85 -1.72
N LYS A 461 30.88 -4.87 -0.89
CA LYS A 461 29.52 -5.35 -0.55
C LYS A 461 28.69 -4.31 0.21
N GLN A 462 29.32 -3.48 1.06
CA GLN A 462 28.64 -2.37 1.73
C GLN A 462 28.24 -1.27 0.74
N LEU A 463 29.10 -0.92 -0.22
CA LEU A 463 28.78 0.01 -1.31
C LEU A 463 27.66 -0.55 -2.20
N LEU A 464 27.75 -1.83 -2.59
CA LEU A 464 26.73 -2.53 -3.37
C LEU A 464 25.38 -2.55 -2.66
N LYS A 465 25.34 -2.76 -1.34
CA LYS A 465 24.11 -2.70 -0.55
C LYS A 465 23.50 -1.29 -0.50
N LYS A 466 24.34 -0.24 -0.47
CA LYS A 466 23.88 1.16 -0.53
C LYS A 466 23.33 1.52 -1.92
N GLU A 467 23.97 1.05 -2.98
CA GLU A 467 23.44 1.20 -4.35
C GLU A 467 22.13 0.42 -4.53
N TRP A 468 22.06 -0.81 -4.01
CA TRP A 468 20.85 -1.64 -4.06
C TRP A 468 19.64 -0.99 -3.39
N GLN A 469 19.82 -0.35 -2.23
CA GLN A 469 18.75 0.36 -1.54
C GLN A 469 18.18 1.53 -2.36
N LYS A 470 18.95 2.09 -3.31
CA LYS A 470 18.53 3.19 -4.18
C LYS A 470 18.14 2.73 -5.60
N SER A 471 18.46 1.49 -5.97
CA SER A 471 18.19 0.97 -7.32
C SER A 471 16.70 0.80 -7.59
N ALA A 472 16.31 1.01 -8.86
CA ALA A 472 14.97 0.74 -9.36
C ALA A 472 14.64 -0.78 -9.41
N ASP A 473 15.68 -1.62 -9.44
CA ASP A 473 15.54 -3.09 -9.44
C ASP A 473 15.11 -3.64 -8.08
N ASN A 474 15.17 -2.82 -7.03
CA ASN A 474 14.69 -3.21 -5.72
C ASN A 474 13.15 -3.27 -5.73
N PRO A 475 12.53 -4.44 -5.49
CA PRO A 475 11.08 -4.59 -5.49
C PRO A 475 10.35 -3.73 -4.45
N LEU A 476 11.05 -3.23 -3.43
CA LEU A 476 10.51 -2.25 -2.47
C LEU A 476 10.39 -0.84 -3.08
N ASN A 477 11.33 -0.46 -3.95
CA ASN A 477 11.35 0.84 -4.62
C ASN A 477 10.43 0.87 -5.84
N GLN A 478 10.10 -0.28 -6.44
CA GLN A 478 9.13 -0.38 -7.54
C GLN A 478 7.74 0.17 -7.16
N LYS A 479 7.32 0.02 -5.89
CA LYS A 479 6.08 0.61 -5.38
C LYS A 479 6.11 2.13 -5.41
N ILE A 480 7.26 2.73 -5.09
CA ILE A 480 7.48 4.18 -5.11
C ILE A 480 7.51 4.68 -6.56
N MET A 481 8.21 3.97 -7.45
CA MET A 481 8.30 4.32 -8.88
C MET A 481 6.96 4.19 -9.63
N ASN A 482 6.07 3.28 -9.20
CA ASN A 482 4.72 3.15 -9.75
C ASN A 482 3.75 4.25 -9.27
N ILE A 483 4.11 5.01 -8.22
CA ILE A 483 3.34 6.17 -7.73
C ILE A 483 3.80 7.47 -8.41
N ILE A 484 5.04 7.51 -8.90
CA ILE A 484 5.66 8.68 -9.55
C ILE A 484 5.39 8.71 -11.07
N LYS A 485 4.97 7.59 -11.66
CA LYS A 485 4.38 7.53 -13.01
C LYS A 485 2.89 7.84 -12.95
#